data_AF-A0AAP8QCQ9-F1
#
_entry.id   AF-A0AAP8QCQ9-F1
#
_cell.length_a   1.000
_cell.length_b   1.000
_cell.length_c   1.000
_cell.angle_alpha   90.00
_cell.angle_beta   90.00
_cell.angle_gamma   90.00
#
_symmetry.space_group_name_H-M   'P 1'
#
loop_
_entity.id
_entity.type
_entity.pdbx_description
1 polymer ?
#
loop_
_entity_poly.entity_id
_entity_poly.type
_entity_poly.pdbx_seq_one_letter_code
_entity_poly.pdbx_strand_id
1 'polypeptide(L)'
;MSIFQILIALHILAGTVCLLTGLLAIIMRKKRGLHTIYGEIYHGSYVVIFLTSIITAIWHWEESAYLFFIALFSYGLALYGYLARKRRWTEWVGKHINGMLGSYIGVITAVLVVNQAKIPVLNQWPSLLLWLLPTIIGSPLIAMVQRQSEKRKMSAKRV
;
A
#
# COMPACT_ATOMS: atom_id res chain seq x y z
N MET A 1 10.24 -28.28 3.94
CA MET A 1 10.36 -26.85 3.61
C MET A 1 11.14 -26.16 4.70
N SER A 2 12.06 -25.27 4.38
CA SER A 2 12.74 -24.45 5.40
C SER A 2 11.79 -23.39 5.97
N ILE A 3 12.05 -22.93 7.20
CA ILE A 3 11.27 -21.86 7.86
C ILE A 3 11.18 -20.62 6.95
N PHE A 4 12.28 -20.29 6.29
CA PHE A 4 12.36 -19.18 5.34
C PHE A 4 11.38 -19.32 4.15
N GLN A 5 11.26 -20.52 3.56
CA GLN A 5 10.32 -20.76 2.46
C GLN A 5 8.87 -20.61 2.90
N ILE A 6 8.56 -21.05 4.13
CA ILE A 6 7.22 -20.90 4.70
C ILE A 6 6.89 -19.41 4.89
N LEU A 7 7.84 -18.62 5.42
CA LEU A 7 7.68 -17.18 5.58
C LEU A 7 7.45 -16.47 4.24
N ILE A 8 8.23 -16.80 3.21
CA ILE A 8 8.03 -16.22 1.87
C ILE A 8 6.69 -16.65 1.27
N ALA A 9 6.30 -17.92 1.40
CA ALA A 9 5.00 -18.37 0.90
C ALA A 9 3.86 -17.62 1.57
N LEU A 10 3.91 -17.47 2.90
CA LEU A 10 2.93 -16.70 3.67
C LEU A 10 2.95 -15.21 3.29
N HIS A 11 4.13 -14.63 3.09
CA HIS A 11 4.30 -13.25 2.63
C HIS A 11 3.66 -13.02 1.26
N ILE A 12 3.87 -13.92 0.29
CA ILE A 12 3.30 -13.82 -1.05
C ILE A 12 1.77 -13.94 -0.98
N LEU A 13 1.24 -14.90 -0.22
CA LEU A 13 -0.20 -15.06 -0.04
C LEU A 13 -0.82 -13.80 0.59
N ALA A 14 -0.26 -13.31 1.69
CA ALA A 14 -0.70 -12.06 2.31
C ALA A 14 -0.58 -10.86 1.35
N GLY A 15 0.51 -10.80 0.57
CA GLY A 15 0.77 -9.83 -0.49
C GLY A 15 -0.33 -9.78 -1.54
N THR A 16 -0.71 -10.93 -2.08
CA THR A 16 -1.78 -11.04 -3.08
C THR A 16 -3.13 -10.59 -2.51
N VAL A 17 -3.47 -11.02 -1.29
CA VAL A 17 -4.70 -10.57 -0.61
C VAL A 17 -4.69 -9.07 -0.37
N CYS A 18 -3.57 -8.51 0.07
CA CYS A 18 -3.40 -7.07 0.28
C CYS A 18 -3.62 -6.28 -1.01
N LEU A 19 -2.99 -6.65 -2.12
CA LEU A 19 -3.16 -5.97 -3.40
C LEU A 19 -4.62 -6.04 -3.91
N LEU A 20 -5.22 -7.23 -3.88
CA LEU A 20 -6.60 -7.41 -4.34
C LEU A 20 -7.59 -6.60 -3.49
N THR A 21 -7.48 -6.68 -2.17
CA THR A 21 -8.39 -5.97 -1.27
C THR A 21 -8.17 -4.46 -1.29
N GLY A 22 -6.93 -3.99 -1.46
CA GLY A 22 -6.62 -2.58 -1.67
C GLY A 22 -7.27 -2.04 -2.95
N LEU A 23 -7.15 -2.78 -4.06
CA LEU A 23 -7.80 -2.42 -5.32
C LEU A 23 -9.33 -2.39 -5.19
N LEU A 24 -9.92 -3.43 -4.59
CA LEU A 24 -11.36 -3.48 -4.34
C LEU A 24 -11.82 -2.32 -3.44
N ALA A 25 -11.06 -1.96 -2.40
CA ALA A 25 -11.37 -0.84 -1.53
C ALA A 25 -11.38 0.51 -2.28
N ILE A 26 -10.53 0.68 -3.31
CA ILE A 26 -10.50 1.88 -4.17
C ILE A 26 -11.72 1.95 -5.08
N ILE A 27 -12.13 0.83 -5.68
CA ILE A 27 -13.27 0.75 -6.62
C ILE A 27 -14.61 0.89 -5.89
N MET A 28 -14.72 0.31 -4.69
CA MET A 28 -15.98 0.30 -3.95
C MET A 28 -16.43 1.70 -3.53
N ARG A 29 -17.75 1.88 -3.48
CA ARG A 29 -18.37 3.11 -2.99
C ARG A 29 -17.88 3.40 -1.57
N LYS A 30 -17.35 4.62 -1.36
CA LYS A 30 -16.82 5.14 -0.09
C LYS A 30 -17.91 5.41 0.96
N LYS A 31 -18.65 4.36 1.31
CA LYS A 31 -19.71 4.31 2.31
C LYS A 31 -19.36 3.26 3.36
N ARG A 32 -20.01 3.35 4.52
CA ARG A 32 -19.93 2.32 5.55
C ARG A 32 -20.48 1.00 4.98
N GLY A 33 -19.78 -0.12 5.19
CA GLY A 33 -20.08 -1.42 4.57
C GLY A 33 -18.86 -2.00 3.86
N LEU A 34 -19.00 -2.38 2.59
CA LEU A 34 -17.99 -3.09 1.81
C LEU A 34 -16.62 -2.39 1.78
N HIS A 35 -16.55 -1.07 1.54
CA HIS A 35 -15.28 -0.31 1.58
C HIS A 35 -14.58 -0.40 2.96
N THR A 36 -15.35 -0.52 4.05
CA THR A 36 -14.78 -0.68 5.39
C THR A 36 -14.23 -2.08 5.58
N ILE A 37 -14.96 -3.12 5.14
CA ILE A 37 -14.51 -4.51 5.23
C ILE A 37 -13.22 -4.70 4.43
N TYR A 38 -13.20 -4.31 3.16
CA TYR A 38 -11.99 -4.42 2.33
C TYR A 38 -10.83 -3.58 2.88
N GLY A 39 -11.11 -2.42 3.48
CA GLY A 39 -10.09 -1.60 4.14
C GLY A 39 -9.47 -2.24 5.39
N GLU A 40 -10.26 -2.94 6.21
CA GLU A 40 -9.74 -3.69 7.36
C GLU A 40 -8.93 -4.92 6.92
N ILE A 41 -9.39 -5.67 5.91
CA ILE A 41 -8.65 -6.82 5.37
C ILE A 41 -7.33 -6.36 4.73
N TYR A 42 -7.37 -5.24 3.99
CA TYR A 42 -6.17 -4.62 3.43
C TYR A 42 -5.15 -4.30 4.52
N HIS A 43 -5.54 -3.54 5.55
CA HIS A 43 -4.64 -3.16 6.63
C HIS A 43 -4.13 -4.38 7.40
N GLY A 44 -5.01 -5.35 7.73
CA GLY A 44 -4.62 -6.59 8.40
C GLY A 44 -3.61 -7.41 7.60
N SER A 45 -3.83 -7.56 6.29
CA SER A 45 -2.89 -8.25 5.40
C SER A 45 -1.57 -7.49 5.30
N TYR A 46 -1.61 -6.16 5.29
CA TYR A 46 -0.42 -5.31 5.30
C TYR A 46 0.46 -5.57 6.52
N VAL A 47 -0.12 -5.68 7.72
CA VAL A 47 0.63 -5.99 8.94
C VAL A 47 1.41 -7.30 8.79
N VAL A 48 0.79 -8.33 8.21
CA VAL A 48 1.43 -9.63 7.98
C VAL A 48 2.61 -9.49 7.03
N ILE A 49 2.44 -8.78 5.91
CA ILE A 49 3.51 -8.51 4.94
C ILE A 49 4.65 -7.74 5.59
N PHE A 50 4.35 -6.73 6.41
CA PHE A 50 5.35 -5.91 7.09
C PHE A 50 6.18 -6.74 8.08
N LEU A 51 5.53 -7.53 8.94
CA LEU A 51 6.22 -8.37 9.91
C LEU A 51 7.09 -9.43 9.22
N THR A 52 6.56 -10.08 8.18
CA THR A 52 7.32 -11.07 7.40
C THR A 52 8.49 -10.43 6.67
N SER A 53 8.33 -9.25 6.07
CA SER A 53 9.42 -8.50 5.45
C SER A 53 10.54 -8.17 6.42
N ILE A 54 10.23 -7.77 7.66
CA ILE A 54 11.23 -7.50 8.68
C ILE A 54 12.04 -8.77 8.98
N ILE A 55 11.35 -9.88 9.22
CA ILE A 55 12.01 -11.15 9.55
C ILE A 55 12.93 -11.59 8.39
N THR A 56 12.45 -11.53 7.15
CA THR A 56 13.25 -11.91 5.98
C THR A 56 14.42 -10.96 5.73
N ALA A 57 14.25 -9.66 5.99
CA ALA A 57 15.29 -8.66 5.79
C ALA A 57 16.42 -8.76 6.84
N ILE A 58 16.09 -9.10 8.10
CA ILE A 58 17.11 -9.35 9.13
C ILE A 58 17.97 -10.57 8.74
N TRP A 59 17.37 -11.59 8.14
CA TRP A 59 18.09 -12.80 7.72
C TRP A 59 19.04 -12.58 6.54
N HIS A 60 18.67 -11.71 5.59
CA HIS A 60 19.44 -11.42 4.37
C HIS A 60 19.71 -9.92 4.24
N TRP A 61 20.35 -9.35 5.26
CA TRP A 61 20.50 -7.90 5.40
C TRP A 61 21.22 -7.24 4.21
N GLU A 62 22.31 -7.82 3.74
CA GLU A 62 23.14 -7.23 2.68
C GLU A 62 22.37 -7.06 1.36
N GLU A 63 21.46 -7.97 1.03
CA GLU A 63 20.67 -7.89 -0.20
C GLU A 63 19.32 -7.17 -0.02
N SER A 64 18.79 -7.11 1.21
CA SER A 64 17.39 -6.71 1.46
C SER A 64 17.22 -5.43 2.27
N ALA A 65 18.30 -4.72 2.64
CA ALA A 65 18.23 -3.52 3.46
C ALA A 65 17.28 -2.44 2.88
N TYR A 66 17.26 -2.25 1.56
CA TYR A 66 16.36 -1.27 0.94
C TYR A 66 14.87 -1.68 1.03
N LEU A 67 14.57 -2.98 0.96
CA LEU A 67 13.20 -3.49 1.10
C LEU A 67 12.66 -3.30 2.52
N PHE A 68 13.53 -3.37 3.52
CA PHE A 68 13.17 -3.05 4.90
C PHE A 68 12.69 -1.59 5.02
N PHE A 69 13.42 -0.63 4.45
CA PHE A 69 13.00 0.78 4.47
C PHE A 69 11.69 0.99 3.70
N ILE A 70 11.52 0.37 2.53
CA ILE A 70 10.26 0.46 1.78
C ILE A 70 9.10 -0.07 2.63
N ALA A 71 9.27 -1.24 3.27
CA ALA A 71 8.26 -1.83 4.12
C ALA A 71 7.92 -0.91 5.31
N LEU A 72 8.93 -0.33 5.97
CA LEU A 72 8.78 0.57 7.10
C LEU A 72 8.02 1.86 6.74
N PHE A 73 8.44 2.56 5.69
CA PHE A 73 7.78 3.79 5.26
C PHE A 73 6.37 3.53 4.76
N SER A 74 6.18 2.47 3.97
CA SER A 74 4.89 2.17 3.37
C SER A 74 3.87 1.70 4.40
N TYR A 75 4.28 0.87 5.37
CA TYR A 75 3.41 0.51 6.50
C TYR A 75 3.17 1.71 7.43
N GLY A 76 4.16 2.59 7.64
CA GLY A 76 3.98 3.84 8.36
C GLY A 76 2.87 4.71 7.78
N LEU A 77 2.81 4.82 6.45
CA LEU A 77 1.72 5.50 5.73
C LEU A 77 0.37 4.78 5.89
N ALA A 78 0.36 3.44 5.82
CA ALA A 78 -0.85 2.65 6.01
C ALA A 78 -1.44 2.89 7.41
N LEU A 79 -0.58 2.82 8.43
CA LEU A 79 -0.94 3.03 9.83
C LEU A 79 -1.41 4.47 10.06
N TYR A 80 -0.71 5.46 9.49
CA TYR A 80 -1.12 6.87 9.54
C TYR A 80 -2.52 7.07 8.96
N GLY A 81 -2.77 6.53 7.76
CA GLY A 81 -4.07 6.63 7.08
C GLY A 81 -5.18 5.90 7.85
N TYR A 82 -4.88 4.74 8.43
CA TYR A 82 -5.81 3.95 9.24
C TYR A 82 -6.18 4.68 10.55
N LEU A 83 -5.18 5.16 11.28
CA LEU A 83 -5.37 5.89 12.54
C LEU A 83 -6.08 7.22 12.35
N ALA A 84 -5.79 7.95 11.27
CA ALA A 84 -6.47 9.21 10.96
C ALA A 84 -8.00 9.01 10.93
N ARG A 85 -8.46 7.95 10.27
CA ARG A 85 -9.89 7.57 10.23
C ARG A 85 -10.40 7.12 11.59
N LYS A 86 -9.69 6.20 12.26
CA LYS A 86 -10.16 5.56 13.50
C LYS A 86 -10.22 6.53 14.68
N ARG A 87 -9.24 7.43 14.79
CA ARG A 87 -9.17 8.47 15.83
C ARG A 87 -9.83 9.80 15.43
N ARG A 88 -10.45 9.87 14.25
CA ARG A 88 -11.18 11.06 13.75
C ARG A 88 -10.38 12.35 13.83
N TRP A 89 -9.13 12.32 13.39
CA TRP A 89 -8.28 13.51 13.36
C TRP A 89 -8.89 14.66 12.55
N THR A 90 -8.41 15.87 12.81
CA THR A 90 -8.72 17.04 11.98
C THR A 90 -8.34 16.73 10.52
N GLU A 91 -9.27 16.95 9.61
CA GLU A 91 -9.13 16.63 8.18
C GLU A 91 -8.82 15.15 7.90
N TRP A 92 -9.32 14.23 8.75
CA TRP A 92 -9.02 12.79 8.65
C TRP A 92 -9.25 12.19 7.27
N VAL A 93 -10.19 12.72 6.48
CA VAL A 93 -10.50 12.19 5.14
C VAL A 93 -9.31 12.32 4.20
N GLY A 94 -8.67 13.49 4.15
CA GLY A 94 -7.48 13.71 3.32
C GLY A 94 -6.30 12.87 3.81
N LYS A 95 -6.07 12.87 5.12
CA LYS A 95 -5.00 12.09 5.77
C LYS A 95 -5.18 10.57 5.54
N HIS A 96 -6.41 10.08 5.64
CA HIS A 96 -6.76 8.69 5.35
C HIS A 96 -6.48 8.35 3.88
N ILE A 97 -6.96 9.16 2.93
CA ILE A 97 -6.75 8.92 1.51
C ILE A 97 -5.25 8.90 1.17
N ASN A 98 -4.49 9.88 1.64
CA ASN A 98 -3.06 10.01 1.35
C ASN A 98 -2.25 8.87 1.98
N GLY A 99 -2.53 8.51 3.24
CA GLY A 99 -1.86 7.39 3.90
C GLY A 99 -2.17 6.04 3.25
N MET A 100 -3.45 5.76 2.99
CA MET A 100 -3.85 4.47 2.41
C MET A 100 -3.36 4.32 0.96
N LEU A 101 -3.56 5.31 0.10
CA LEU A 101 -3.08 5.25 -1.29
C LEU A 101 -1.56 5.30 -1.38
N GLY A 102 -0.89 6.10 -0.55
CA GLY A 102 0.57 6.14 -0.46
C GLY A 102 1.16 4.78 -0.06
N SER A 103 0.56 4.12 0.93
CA SER A 103 0.97 2.76 1.31
C SER A 103 0.79 1.73 0.20
N TYR A 104 -0.27 1.88 -0.61
CA TYR A 104 -0.58 0.99 -1.73
C TYR A 104 0.44 1.15 -2.87
N ILE A 105 0.84 2.40 -3.16
CA ILE A 105 1.95 2.70 -4.09
C ILE A 105 3.22 2.01 -3.60
N GLY A 106 3.53 2.10 -2.30
CA GLY A 106 4.70 1.43 -1.71
C GLY A 106 4.72 -0.08 -1.91
N VAL A 107 3.58 -0.77 -1.74
CA VAL A 107 3.48 -2.22 -2.02
C VAL A 107 3.73 -2.52 -3.49
N ILE A 108 3.13 -1.74 -4.40
CA ILE A 108 3.35 -1.92 -5.84
C ILE A 108 4.84 -1.73 -6.18
N THR A 109 5.48 -0.68 -5.66
CA THR A 109 6.92 -0.45 -5.85
C THR A 109 7.74 -1.64 -5.34
N ALA A 110 7.46 -2.12 -4.13
CA ALA A 110 8.15 -3.27 -3.57
C ALA A 110 8.02 -4.50 -4.48
N VAL A 111 6.80 -4.82 -4.95
CA VAL A 111 6.53 -5.96 -5.84
C VAL A 111 7.25 -5.80 -7.18
N LEU A 112 7.27 -4.60 -7.76
CA LEU A 112 7.97 -4.37 -9.03
C LEU A 112 9.47 -4.55 -8.89
N VAL A 113 10.08 -3.97 -7.86
CA VAL A 113 11.53 -4.01 -7.65
C VAL A 113 12.02 -5.43 -7.36
N VAL A 114 11.33 -6.19 -6.48
CA VAL A 114 11.74 -7.57 -6.14
C VAL A 114 11.55 -8.55 -7.30
N ASN A 115 10.70 -8.23 -8.27
CA ASN A 115 10.44 -9.09 -9.44
C ASN A 115 11.14 -8.61 -10.71
N GLN A 116 11.90 -7.51 -10.67
CA GLN A 116 12.58 -6.94 -11.86
C GLN A 116 13.40 -7.98 -12.62
N ALA A 117 14.23 -8.76 -11.91
CA ALA A 117 15.08 -9.78 -12.53
C ALA A 117 14.30 -11.00 -13.05
N LYS A 118 13.08 -11.25 -12.55
CA LYS A 118 12.27 -12.43 -12.91
C LYS A 118 11.35 -12.17 -14.10
N ILE A 119 11.00 -10.91 -14.36
CA ILE A 119 10.09 -10.53 -15.44
C ILE A 119 10.92 -9.98 -16.61
N PRO A 120 11.02 -10.68 -17.75
CA PRO A 120 11.88 -10.29 -18.87
C PRO A 120 11.61 -8.88 -19.39
N VAL A 121 10.35 -8.44 -19.36
CA VAL A 121 9.95 -7.08 -19.75
C VAL A 121 10.49 -6.03 -18.77
N LEU A 122 10.47 -6.30 -17.46
CA LEU A 122 10.95 -5.35 -16.45
C LEU A 122 12.48 -5.32 -16.35
N ASN A 123 13.14 -6.43 -16.66
CA ASN A 123 14.60 -6.51 -16.62
C ASN A 123 15.28 -5.55 -17.62
N GLN A 124 14.59 -5.22 -18.72
CA GLN A 124 15.10 -4.28 -19.73
C GLN A 124 14.96 -2.82 -19.30
N TRP A 125 14.21 -2.55 -18.23
CA TRP A 125 13.91 -1.20 -17.79
C TRP A 125 14.91 -0.77 -16.71
N PRO A 126 15.39 0.49 -16.74
CA PRO A 126 16.27 1.00 -15.69
C PRO A 126 15.56 0.97 -14.34
N SER A 127 16.23 0.47 -13.31
CA SER A 127 15.63 0.27 -11.98
C SER A 127 15.00 1.56 -11.43
N LEU A 128 15.59 2.72 -11.72
CA LEU A 128 15.07 4.02 -11.31
C LEU A 128 13.64 4.30 -11.81
N LEU A 129 13.29 3.85 -13.02
CA LEU A 129 11.94 3.98 -13.54
C LEU A 129 10.94 3.13 -12.74
N LEU A 130 11.31 1.93 -12.31
CA LEU A 130 10.44 1.07 -11.49
C LEU A 130 10.18 1.66 -10.10
N TRP A 131 11.13 2.44 -9.57
CA TRP A 131 10.98 3.16 -8.31
C TRP A 131 10.05 4.38 -8.45
N LEU A 132 10.14 5.11 -9.57
CA LEU A 132 9.38 6.35 -9.77
C LEU A 132 8.02 6.15 -10.44
N LEU A 133 7.85 5.12 -11.28
CA LEU A 133 6.63 4.84 -12.04
C LEU A 133 5.36 4.82 -11.17
N PRO A 134 5.33 4.05 -10.06
CA PRO A 134 4.15 3.98 -9.21
C PRO A 134 3.80 5.34 -8.61
N THR A 135 4.79 6.19 -8.32
CA THR A 135 4.59 7.53 -7.76
C THR A 135 4.13 8.53 -8.83
N ILE A 136 4.71 8.48 -10.02
CA ILE A 136 4.33 9.33 -11.17
C ILE A 136 2.86 9.10 -11.53
N ILE A 137 2.40 7.84 -11.49
CA ILE A 137 1.01 7.47 -11.77
C ILE A 137 0.12 7.68 -10.54
N GLY A 138 0.61 7.33 -9.36
CA GLY A 138 -0.16 7.36 -8.12
C GLY A 138 -0.45 8.77 -7.61
N SER A 139 0.48 9.71 -7.74
CA SER A 139 0.33 11.10 -7.28
C SER A 139 -0.85 11.84 -7.92
N PRO A 140 -1.03 11.85 -9.27
CA PRO A 140 -2.20 12.47 -9.89
C PRO A 140 -3.50 11.76 -9.48
N LEU A 141 -3.49 10.43 -9.32
CA LEU A 141 -4.65 9.67 -8.86
C LEU A 141 -5.07 10.08 -7.44
N ILE A 142 -4.11 10.21 -6.51
CA ILE A 142 -4.34 10.70 -5.14
C ILE A 142 -4.96 12.10 -5.18
N ALA A 143 -4.39 13.02 -5.95
CA ALA A 143 -4.88 14.38 -6.08
C ALA A 143 -6.31 14.42 -6.64
N MET A 144 -6.62 13.62 -7.66
CA MET A 144 -7.97 13.51 -8.22
C MET A 144 -8.97 13.00 -7.17
N VAL A 145 -8.60 11.93 -6.46
CA VAL A 145 -9.44 11.32 -5.43
C VAL A 145 -9.69 12.27 -4.25
N GLN A 146 -8.66 13.01 -3.84
CA GLN A 146 -8.78 14.03 -2.79
C GLN A 146 -9.68 15.18 -3.24
N ARG A 147 -9.50 15.70 -4.45
CA ARG A 147 -10.37 16.76 -5.02
C ARG A 147 -11.84 16.33 -5.10
N GLN A 148 -12.11 15.08 -5.50
CA GLN A 148 -13.49 14.55 -5.52
C GLN A 148 -14.11 14.49 -4.12
N SER A 149 -13.31 14.13 -3.11
CA SER A 149 -13.76 14.12 -1.70
C SER A 149 -14.10 15.52 -1.21
N GLU A 150 -13.24 16.51 -1.48
CA GLU A 150 -13.48 17.89 -1.07
C GLU A 150 -14.68 18.52 -1.80
N LYS A 151 -14.86 18.26 -3.10
CA LYS A 151 -16.06 18.67 -3.85
C LYS A 151 -17.35 18.13 -3.24
N ARG A 152 -17.37 16.86 -2.81
CA ARG A 152 -18.54 16.24 -2.16
C ARG A 152 -18.86 16.88 -0.81
N LYS A 153 -17.84 17.21 0.00
CA LYS A 153 -18.04 17.95 1.27
C LYS A 153 -18.65 19.34 1.03
N MET A 154 -18.15 20.09 0.04
CA MET A 154 -18.69 21.42 -0.27
C MET A 154 -20.15 21.37 -0.74
N SER A 155 -20.51 20.39 -1.57
CA SER A 155 -21.89 20.19 -2.02
C SER A 155 -22.84 19.85 -0.87
N ALA A 156 -22.38 19.07 0.12
CA ALA A 156 -23.20 18.70 1.27
C ALA A 156 -23.36 19.82 2.32
N LYS A 157 -22.52 20.86 2.26
CA LYS A 157 -22.61 22.05 3.14
C LYS A 157 -23.47 23.18 2.55
N ARG A 158 -23.83 23.08 1.26
CA ARG A 158 -24.67 24.06 0.54
C ARG A 158 -26.17 23.69 0.53
N VAL A 159 -26.53 22.51 1.04
CA VAL A 159 -27.92 22.03 1.25
C VAL A 159 -28.21 22.11 2.74
#